data_AF-A0A8T3NJW3-F1
#
_entry.id   AF-A0A8T3NJW3-F1
#
_cell.length_a   1.000
_cell.length_b   1.000
_cell.length_c   1.000
_cell.angle_alpha   90.00
_cell.angle_beta   90.00
_cell.angle_gamma   90.00
#
_symmetry.space_group_name_H-M   'P 1'
#
loop_
_entity.id
_entity.type
_entity.pdbx_description
1 polymer ?
#
loop_
_entity_poly.entity_id
_entity_poly.type
_entity_poly.pdbx_seq_one_letter_code
_entity_poly.pdbx_strand_id
1 'polypeptide(L)'
;GRDRLLVHAPLTRVATGRQAVRQELERGRVLLAHRLSTAREHLAGRGLQLAALSPTATLARGYSIVSLRGNGVVRSIRDVGVAEALSIQLADGAVEAMTTGVQPDDVPPPAPSLGRRGGSRTAPTTPGRGYPNEEAR
;
A
#
# COMPACT_ATOMS: atom_id res chain seq x y z
N GLY A 1 -46.65 22.17 55.80
CA GLY A 1 -45.37 21.83 55.14
C GLY A 1 -45.57 21.20 53.78
N ARG A 2 -46.11 21.95 52.81
CA ARG A 2 -46.24 21.53 51.39
C ARG A 2 -45.49 22.49 50.44
N ASP A 3 -45.32 23.75 50.83
CA ASP A 3 -44.64 24.77 50.02
C ASP A 3 -43.13 24.54 49.77
N ARG A 4 -42.42 23.86 50.68
CA ARG A 4 -40.99 23.57 50.46
C ARG A 4 -40.73 22.62 49.30
N LEU A 5 -41.69 21.75 48.95
CA LEU A 5 -41.51 20.76 47.88
C LEU A 5 -41.64 21.38 46.48
N LEU A 6 -42.30 22.52 46.33
CA LEU A 6 -42.47 23.19 45.04
C LEU A 6 -41.30 24.10 44.66
N VAL A 7 -40.56 24.61 45.66
CA VAL A 7 -39.41 25.51 45.42
C VAL A 7 -38.15 24.74 44.96
N HIS A 8 -38.02 23.46 45.30
CA HIS A 8 -36.84 22.65 44.94
C HIS A 8 -36.97 21.89 43.60
N ALA A 9 -38.17 21.78 43.02
CA ALA A 9 -38.41 21.08 41.76
C ALA A 9 -37.80 21.79 40.51
N PRO A 10 -37.78 23.13 40.40
CA PRO A 10 -37.17 23.81 39.26
C PRO A 10 -35.63 23.76 39.31
N LEU A 11 -35.05 24.00 40.49
CA LEU A 11 -33.59 24.03 40.68
C LEU A 11 -32.95 22.65 40.46
N THR A 12 -33.62 21.58 40.89
CA THR A 12 -33.17 20.21 40.63
C THR A 12 -33.23 19.85 39.15
N ARG A 13 -34.28 20.24 38.41
CA ARG A 13 -34.36 20.02 36.95
C ARG A 13 -33.23 20.74 36.19
N VAL A 14 -32.91 21.98 36.57
CA VAL A 14 -31.79 22.72 35.97
C VAL A 14 -30.44 22.05 36.31
N ALA A 15 -30.24 21.63 37.56
CA ALA A 15 -29.01 20.95 37.97
C ALA A 15 -28.79 19.62 37.22
N THR A 16 -29.84 18.79 37.12
CA THR A 16 -29.79 17.51 36.39
C THR A 16 -29.56 17.73 34.90
N GLY A 17 -30.19 18.74 34.29
CA GLY A 17 -29.92 19.12 32.90
C GLY A 17 -28.48 19.55 32.67
N ARG A 18 -27.91 20.38 33.56
CA ARG A 18 -26.49 20.79 33.48
C ARG A 18 -25.53 19.63 33.70
N GLN A 19 -25.90 18.63 34.49
CA GLN A 19 -25.10 17.43 34.70
C GLN A 19 -25.11 16.55 33.44
N ALA A 20 -26.28 16.35 32.83
CA ALA A 20 -26.41 15.59 31.58
C ALA A 20 -25.60 16.23 30.45
N VAL A 21 -25.70 17.56 30.26
CA VAL A 21 -24.90 18.27 29.25
C VAL A 21 -23.40 18.11 29.49
N ARG A 22 -22.95 18.20 30.75
CA ARG A 22 -21.53 17.99 31.10
C ARG A 22 -21.07 16.57 30.78
N GLN A 23 -21.89 15.57 31.08
CA GLN A 23 -21.56 14.17 30.78
C GLN A 23 -21.47 13.92 29.27
N GLU A 24 -22.39 14.48 28.47
CA GLU A 24 -22.34 14.36 27.01
C GLU A 24 -21.15 15.11 26.40
N LEU A 25 -20.81 16.29 26.92
CA LEU A 25 -19.60 17.01 26.50
C LEU A 25 -18.33 16.22 26.81
N GLU A 26 -18.25 15.60 27.99
CA GLU A 26 -17.08 14.80 28.37
C GLU A 26 -16.95 13.54 27.53
N ARG A 27 -18.06 12.83 27.31
CA ARG A 27 -18.11 11.67 26.38
C ARG A 27 -17.69 12.08 24.98
N GLY A 28 -18.21 13.20 24.47
CA GLY A 28 -17.85 13.73 23.16
C GLY A 28 -16.35 14.05 23.05
N ARG A 29 -15.78 14.68 24.08
CA ARG A 29 -14.34 14.98 24.16
C ARG A 29 -13.49 13.72 24.11
N VAL A 30 -13.82 12.70 24.91
CA VAL A 30 -13.08 11.44 24.94
C VAL A 30 -13.14 10.73 23.59
N LEU A 31 -14.32 10.66 22.97
CA LEU A 31 -14.48 10.03 21.65
C LEU A 31 -13.71 10.77 20.55
N LEU A 32 -13.72 12.10 20.56
CA LEU A 32 -12.96 12.91 19.61
C LEU A 32 -11.45 12.73 19.81
N ALA A 33 -10.98 12.77 21.06
CA ALA A 33 -9.58 12.56 21.37
C ALA A 33 -9.10 11.18 20.91
N HIS A 34 -9.90 10.14 21.16
CA HIS A 34 -9.60 8.78 20.72
C HIS A 34 -9.55 8.68 19.20
N ARG A 35 -10.57 9.18 18.49
CA ARG A 35 -10.59 9.20 17.02
C ARG A 35 -9.38 9.91 16.42
N LEU A 36 -8.98 11.02 17.03
CA LEU A 36 -7.81 11.78 16.58
C LEU A 36 -6.50 11.03 16.85
N SER A 37 -6.38 10.33 17.98
CA SER A 37 -5.23 9.45 18.27
C SER A 37 -5.10 8.35 17.21
N THR A 38 -6.18 7.61 16.97
CA THR A 38 -6.20 6.53 15.98
C THR A 38 -5.89 7.05 14.58
N ALA A 39 -6.43 8.20 14.20
CA ALA A 39 -6.13 8.82 12.90
C ALA A 39 -4.63 9.19 12.78
N ARG A 40 -4.02 9.72 13.85
CA ARG A 40 -2.58 10.02 13.89
C ARG A 40 -1.73 8.75 13.80
N GLU A 41 -2.10 7.69 14.52
CA GLU A 41 -1.42 6.40 14.47
C GLU A 41 -1.50 5.80 13.05
N HIS A 42 -2.66 5.87 12.40
CA HIS A 42 -2.81 5.43 11.02
C HIS A 42 -1.96 6.26 10.04
N LEU A 43 -1.90 7.58 10.21
CA LEU A 43 -1.05 8.45 9.40
C LEU A 43 0.44 8.15 9.62
N ALA A 44 0.86 7.96 10.86
CA ALA A 44 2.23 7.57 11.19
C ALA A 44 2.57 6.19 10.60
N GLY A 45 1.68 5.20 10.73
CA GLY A 45 1.84 3.87 10.15
C GLY A 45 1.93 3.89 8.63
N ARG A 46 1.08 4.68 7.96
CA ARG A 46 1.17 4.90 6.50
C ARG A 46 2.44 5.64 6.11
N GLY A 47 2.87 6.63 6.91
CA GLY A 47 4.14 7.33 6.70
C GLY A 47 5.34 6.39 6.80
N LEU A 48 5.34 5.49 7.77
CA LEU A 48 6.36 4.45 7.91
C LEU A 48 6.32 3.43 6.78
N GLN A 49 5.13 3.02 6.31
CA GLN A 49 4.99 2.17 5.13
C GLN A 49 5.50 2.87 3.86
N LEU A 50 5.13 4.13 3.67
CA LEU A 50 5.62 4.95 2.55
C LEU A 50 7.13 5.19 2.66
N ALA A 51 7.69 5.36 3.86
CA ALA A 51 9.13 5.49 4.07
C ALA A 51 9.87 4.17 3.82
N ALA A 52 9.29 3.03 4.22
CA ALA A 52 9.82 1.70 3.94
C ALA A 52 9.75 1.34 2.45
N LEU A 53 8.71 1.82 1.75
CA LEU A 53 8.57 1.75 0.31
C LEU A 53 9.30 2.89 -0.41
N SER A 54 9.83 3.87 0.32
CA SER A 54 10.40 5.07 -0.27
C SER A 54 11.70 4.70 -0.94
N PRO A 55 11.80 4.82 -2.28
CA PRO A 55 13.05 4.65 -2.99
C PRO A 55 14.15 5.53 -2.41
N THR A 56 13.80 6.67 -1.81
CA THR A 56 14.72 7.66 -1.24
C THR A 56 15.61 7.08 -0.14
N ALA A 57 15.13 6.16 0.70
CA ALA A 57 15.96 5.54 1.74
C ALA A 57 17.02 4.60 1.13
N THR A 58 16.68 3.92 0.04
CA THR A 58 17.62 3.11 -0.74
C THR A 58 18.61 4.00 -1.50
N LEU A 59 18.13 5.08 -2.10
CA LEU A 59 18.98 6.04 -2.80
C LEU A 59 19.98 6.73 -1.85
N ALA A 60 19.54 7.10 -0.64
CA ALA A 60 20.39 7.72 0.38
C ALA A 60 21.51 6.80 0.90
N ARG A 61 21.39 5.48 0.71
CA ARG A 61 22.45 4.51 1.03
C ARG A 61 23.51 4.39 -0.08
N GLY A 62 23.40 5.18 -1.14
CA GLY A 62 24.35 5.19 -2.26
C GLY A 62 23.94 4.29 -3.43
N TYR A 63 22.70 3.80 -3.46
CA TYR A 63 22.15 3.13 -4.64
C TYR A 63 21.52 4.14 -5.60
N SER A 64 21.38 3.76 -6.88
CA SER A 64 20.70 4.57 -7.88
C SER A 64 19.61 3.76 -8.59
N ILE A 65 18.60 4.45 -9.10
CA ILE A 65 17.58 3.83 -9.97
C ILE A 65 17.83 4.31 -11.38
N VAL A 66 18.08 3.35 -12.28
CA VAL A 66 18.29 3.63 -13.70
C VAL A 66 17.00 3.40 -14.45
N SER A 67 16.61 4.37 -15.26
CA SER A 67 15.43 4.32 -16.13
C SER A 67 15.78 4.77 -17.53
N LEU A 68 15.06 4.28 -18.53
CA LEU A 68 15.18 4.78 -19.90
C LEU A 68 14.39 6.07 -20.03
N ARG A 69 14.86 7.01 -20.86
CA ARG A 69 14.19 8.30 -21.02
C ARG A 69 12.78 8.10 -21.60
N GLY A 70 11.76 8.22 -20.74
CA GLY A 70 10.34 8.02 -21.10
C GLY A 70 9.85 6.57 -21.05
N ASN A 71 10.69 5.62 -20.64
CA ASN A 71 10.33 4.20 -20.54
C ASN A 71 10.66 3.65 -19.14
N GLY A 72 10.20 2.43 -18.83
CA GLY A 72 10.26 1.83 -17.50
C GLY A 72 11.66 1.71 -16.87
N VAL A 73 11.69 1.35 -15.58
CA VAL A 73 12.93 1.10 -14.82
C VAL A 73 13.71 -0.05 -15.44
N VAL A 74 15.00 0.15 -15.67
CA VAL A 74 15.95 -0.87 -16.15
C VAL A 74 16.23 -1.86 -15.02
N ARG A 75 16.02 -3.16 -15.27
CA ARG A 75 16.25 -4.22 -14.28
C ARG A 75 17.24 -5.27 -14.77
N SER A 76 17.46 -5.35 -16.07
CA SER A 76 18.41 -6.25 -16.71
C SER A 76 19.26 -5.49 -17.72
N ILE A 77 20.47 -5.98 -17.96
CA ILE A 77 21.33 -5.50 -19.04
C ILE A 77 20.71 -5.72 -20.44
N ARG A 78 19.74 -6.65 -20.54
CA ARG A 78 18.97 -6.90 -21.76
C ARG A 78 17.93 -5.82 -22.06
N ASP A 79 17.59 -5.01 -21.05
CA ASP A 79 16.63 -3.92 -21.19
C ASP A 79 17.29 -2.66 -21.77
N VAL A 80 18.62 -2.65 -21.96
CA VAL A 80 19.38 -1.47 -22.41
C VAL A 80 20.16 -1.78 -23.68
N GLY A 81 19.97 -0.93 -24.69
CA GLY A 81 20.73 -0.91 -25.93
C GLY A 81 21.92 0.05 -25.89
N VAL A 82 22.81 -0.10 -26.88
CA VAL A 82 23.90 0.86 -27.12
C VAL A 82 23.32 2.18 -27.63
N ALA A 83 23.90 3.29 -27.17
CA ALA A 83 23.49 4.67 -27.46
C ALA A 83 22.09 5.06 -26.96
N GLU A 84 21.55 4.34 -25.97
CA GLU A 84 20.29 4.72 -25.34
C GLU A 84 20.47 5.79 -24.25
N ALA A 85 19.52 6.72 -24.18
CA ALA A 85 19.46 7.75 -23.16
C ALA A 85 18.85 7.21 -21.86
N LEU A 86 19.62 7.31 -20.78
CA LEU A 86 19.28 6.87 -19.44
C LEU A 86 19.08 8.06 -18.51
N SER A 87 18.15 7.92 -17.57
CA SER A 87 17.97 8.80 -16.43
C SER A 87 18.29 8.03 -15.17
N ILE A 88 19.32 8.48 -14.45
CA ILE A 88 19.82 7.90 -13.22
C ILE A 88 19.31 8.75 -12.06
N GLN A 89 18.38 8.22 -11.29
CA GLN A 89 17.85 8.88 -10.11
C GLN A 89 18.75 8.62 -8.90
N LEU A 90 19.13 9.70 -8.24
CA LEU A 90 19.89 9.76 -6.99
C LEU A 90 19.02 10.35 -5.86
N ALA A 91 19.56 10.37 -4.65
CA ALA A 91 18.84 10.87 -3.47
C ALA A 91 18.54 12.38 -3.54
N ASP A 92 19.38 13.13 -4.24
CA ASP A 92 19.41 14.58 -4.32
C ASP A 92 19.06 15.13 -5.71
N GLY A 93 18.86 14.25 -6.71
CA GLY A 93 18.56 14.69 -8.06
C GLY A 93 18.55 13.56 -9.10
N ALA A 94 18.61 13.94 -10.37
CA ALA A 94 18.70 13.02 -11.49
C ALA A 94 19.86 13.41 -12.40
N VAL A 95 20.54 12.41 -12.97
CA VAL A 95 21.63 12.57 -13.94
C VAL A 95 21.21 11.94 -15.25
N GLU A 96 21.37 12.67 -16.35
CA GLU A 96 21.21 12.11 -17.69
C GLU A 96 22.52 11.43 -18.12
N ALA A 97 22.41 10.23 -18.68
CA ALA A 97 23.53 9.44 -19.17
C ALA A 97 23.20 8.80 -20.52
N MET A 98 24.21 8.35 -21.24
CA MET A 98 24.04 7.60 -22.49
C MET A 98 24.87 6.31 -22.44
N THR A 99 24.26 5.20 -22.83
CA THR A 99 24.93 3.89 -22.84
C THR A 99 25.95 3.81 -23.96
N THR A 100 27.22 3.53 -23.66
CA THR A 100 28.26 3.34 -24.68
C THR A 100 28.46 1.88 -25.09
N GLY A 101 27.99 0.94 -24.26
CA GLY A 101 28.12 -0.49 -24.47
C GLY A 101 27.49 -1.27 -23.32
N VAL A 102 27.13 -2.52 -23.57
CA VAL A 102 26.63 -3.45 -22.55
C VAL A 102 27.49 -4.71 -22.56
N GLN A 103 28.03 -5.08 -21.39
CA GLN A 103 28.81 -6.31 -21.21
C GLN A 103 28.09 -7.22 -20.21
N PRO A 104 27.54 -8.36 -20.65
CA PRO A 104 26.99 -9.33 -19.72
C PRO A 104 28.12 -10.03 -18.95
N ASP A 105 27.99 -10.09 -17.63
CA ASP A 105 28.81 -10.97 -16.80
C ASP A 105 28.35 -12.44 -16.97
N ASP A 106 29.28 -13.39 -16.88
CA ASP A 106 29.05 -14.83 -17.06
C ASP A 106 28.28 -15.49 -15.88
N VAL A 107 27.74 -14.68 -14.98
CA VAL A 107 26.94 -15.15 -13.83
C VAL A 107 25.48 -15.27 -14.28
N PRO A 108 24.88 -16.48 -14.25
CA PRO A 108 23.50 -16.67 -14.69
C PRO A 108 22.55 -15.80 -13.84
N PRO A 109 21.61 -15.08 -14.46
CA PRO A 109 20.72 -14.19 -13.75
C PRO A 109 19.89 -14.98 -12.72
N PRO A 110 19.65 -14.42 -11.52
CA PRO A 110 18.79 -15.05 -10.53
C PRO A 110 17.43 -15.31 -11.15
N ALA A 111 16.92 -16.54 -10.97
CA ALA A 111 15.66 -16.96 -11.57
C ALA A 111 14.54 -15.96 -11.22
N PRO A 112 13.68 -15.58 -12.19
CA PRO A 112 12.58 -14.67 -11.93
C PRO A 112 11.71 -15.26 -10.81
N SER A 113 11.52 -14.51 -9.73
CA SER A 113 10.57 -14.85 -8.68
C SER A 113 9.16 -14.74 -9.26
N LEU A 114 8.68 -15.86 -9.82
CA LEU A 114 7.29 -16.00 -10.25
C LEU A 114 6.40 -15.67 -9.05
N GLY A 115 5.74 -14.52 -9.13
CA GLY A 115 4.76 -14.08 -8.16
C GLY A 115 3.74 -15.20 -7.94
N ARG A 116 3.58 -15.58 -6.69
CA ARG A 116 2.61 -16.55 -6.19
C ARG A 116 1.17 -16.16 -6.60
N ARG A 117 0.74 -16.54 -7.80
CA ARG A 117 -0.68 -16.81 -8.13
C ARG A 117 -0.86 -18.31 -7.80
N GLY A 118 -1.57 -18.75 -6.77
CA GLY A 118 -2.92 -18.33 -6.39
C GLY A 118 -3.92 -19.11 -7.24
N GLY A 119 -4.37 -20.27 -6.75
CA GLY A 119 -5.59 -20.92 -7.24
C GLY A 119 -5.42 -22.32 -7.85
N SER A 120 -5.50 -23.32 -6.99
CA SER A 120 -5.95 -24.68 -7.30
C SER A 120 -7.26 -24.68 -8.10
N ARG A 121 -7.30 -25.41 -9.22
CA ARG A 121 -8.51 -26.09 -9.72
C ARG A 121 -8.10 -27.21 -10.67
N THR A 122 -7.92 -28.39 -10.10
CA THR A 122 -7.96 -29.65 -10.83
C THR A 122 -9.34 -29.78 -11.47
N ALA A 123 -9.38 -29.93 -12.80
CA ALA A 123 -10.57 -30.39 -13.52
C ALA A 123 -10.50 -31.93 -13.60
N PRO A 124 -11.60 -32.66 -13.42
CA PRO A 124 -11.61 -34.11 -13.56
C PRO A 124 -11.54 -34.49 -15.05
N THR A 125 -10.56 -35.31 -15.41
CA THR A 125 -10.43 -35.96 -16.72
C THR A 125 -11.43 -37.12 -16.80
N THR A 126 -12.46 -36.98 -17.64
CA THR A 126 -13.25 -38.11 -18.13
C THR A 126 -12.53 -38.72 -19.34
N PRO A 127 -12.21 -40.03 -19.36
CA PRO A 127 -11.71 -40.66 -20.56
C PRO A 127 -12.87 -40.92 -21.53
N GLY A 128 -12.92 -40.14 -22.61
CA GLY A 128 -13.82 -40.37 -23.75
C GLY A 128 -13.38 -41.59 -24.55
N ARG A 129 -14.17 -42.65 -24.46
CA ARG A 129 -14.10 -43.86 -25.29
C ARG A 129 -14.52 -43.47 -26.72
N GLY A 130 -13.56 -43.40 -27.64
CA GLY A 130 -13.81 -43.16 -29.06
C GLY A 130 -14.37 -44.41 -29.75
N TYR A 131 -15.52 -44.28 -30.39
CA TYR A 131 -16.04 -45.24 -31.37
C TYR A 131 -15.31 -45.04 -32.71
N PRO A 132 -14.87 -46.10 -33.41
CA PRO A 132 -14.42 -45.99 -34.80
C PRO A 132 -15.63 -45.91 -35.74
N ASN A 133 -15.63 -44.92 -36.64
CA ASN A 133 -16.66 -44.73 -37.64
C ASN A 133 -16.39 -45.59 -38.89
N GLU A 134 -17.44 -46.32 -39.24
CA GLU A 134 -17.91 -46.84 -40.53
C GLU A 134 -16.99 -46.76 -41.76
N GLU A 135 -16.68 -47.97 -42.26
CA GLU A 135 -16.25 -48.31 -43.60
C GLU A 135 -17.29 -47.87 -44.64
N ALA A 136 -16.85 -47.05 -45.59
CA ALA A 136 -17.52 -46.86 -46.86
C ALA A 136 -16.53 -47.23 -47.97
N ARG A 137 -16.62 -48.48 -48.45
CA ARG A 137 -16.47 -48.88 -49.87
C ARG A 137 -16.63 -50.38 -50.05
#